data_AF-A0A914NTD7-F1
#
_entry.id   AF-A0A914NTD7-F1
#
_cell.length_a   1.000
_cell.length_b   1.000
_cell.length_c   1.000
_cell.angle_alpha   90.00
_cell.angle_beta   90.00
_cell.angle_gamma   90.00
#
_symmetry.space_group_name_H-M   'P 1'
#
loop_
_entity.id
_entity.type
_entity.pdbx_description
1 polymer ?
#
loop_
_entity_poly.entity_id
_entity_poly.type
_entity_poly.pdbx_seq_one_letter_code
_entity_poly.pdbx_strand_id
1 'polypeptide(L)'
;MTEERIQQVLTLSKCDDIIDRLTKAVAPNIFGHEEIKKGILCLLFGGSRKWDEQKHGEEIEEDETVGDRRIKVRSDINILLCGDPGTAKSQLLQYVYHLVPRAQFTSGKV
;
A
#
# COMPACT_ATOMS: atom_id res chain seq x y z
N MET A 1 2.97 -3.12 21.67
CA MET A 1 4.29 -3.32 21.02
C MET A 1 5.35 -3.30 22.10
N THR A 2 6.43 -4.06 21.97
CA THR A 2 7.56 -3.99 22.92
C THR A 2 8.38 -2.74 22.68
N GLU A 3 9.01 -2.20 23.73
CA GLU A 3 9.87 -1.00 23.64
C GLU A 3 10.98 -1.16 22.60
N GLU A 4 11.59 -2.35 22.56
CA GLU A 4 12.62 -2.71 21.58
C GLU A 4 12.14 -2.54 20.13
N ARG A 5 10.91 -2.99 19.81
CA ARG A 5 10.35 -2.85 18.46
C ARG A 5 10.10 -1.40 18.09
N ILE A 6 9.64 -0.59 19.04
CA ILE A 6 9.44 0.85 18.82
C ILE A 6 10.77 1.49 18.46
N GLN A 7 11.82 1.17 19.22
CA GLN A 7 13.15 1.71 18.98
C GLN A 7 13.75 1.26 17.64
N GLN A 8 13.50 0.01 17.22
CA GLN A 8 13.87 -0.48 15.88
C GLN A 8 13.17 0.31 14.78
N VAL A 9 11.86 0.53 14.88
CA VAL A 9 11.09 1.30 13.89
C VAL A 9 11.59 2.75 13.82
N LEU A 10 11.84 3.38 14.96
CA LEU A 10 12.37 4.75 15.03
C LEU A 10 13.80 4.88 14.49
N THR A 11 14.60 3.81 14.58
CA THR A 11 15.94 3.78 14.00
C THR A 11 15.84 3.65 12.48
N LEU A 12 14.98 2.75 11.99
CA LEU A 12 14.74 2.55 10.56
C LEU A 12 14.14 3.78 9.88
N SER A 13 13.26 4.53 10.55
CA SER A 13 12.63 5.73 9.97
C SER A 13 13.63 6.87 9.74
N LYS A 14 14.80 6.83 10.36
CA LYS A 14 15.88 7.81 10.20
C LYS A 14 16.87 7.46 9.10
N CYS A 15 16.73 6.30 8.45
CA CYS A 15 17.62 5.88 7.37
C CYS A 15 17.18 6.52 6.04
N ASP A 16 18.10 7.19 5.34
CA ASP A 16 17.82 7.83 4.04
C ASP A 16 17.44 6.82 2.94
N ASP A 17 17.90 5.57 3.05
CA ASP A 17 17.66 4.48 2.10
C ASP A 17 16.45 3.59 2.48
N ILE A 18 15.60 4.04 3.41
CA ILE A 18 14.49 3.22 3.95
C ILE A 18 13.53 2.73 2.87
N ILE A 19 13.20 3.57 1.88
CA ILE A 19 12.29 3.21 0.79
C ILE A 19 12.88 2.08 -0.03
N ASP A 20 14.17 2.14 -0.37
CA ASP A 20 14.84 1.09 -1.13
C ASP A 20 14.97 -0.20 -0.33
N ARG A 21 15.23 -0.12 0.98
CA ARG A 21 15.25 -1.29 1.87
C ARG A 21 13.91 -1.99 1.92
N LEU A 22 12.84 -1.23 2.13
CA LEU A 22 11.48 -1.76 2.16
C LEU A 22 11.08 -2.34 0.81
N THR A 23 11.44 -1.68 -0.29
CA THR A 23 11.20 -2.17 -1.66
C THR A 23 11.86 -3.53 -1.89
N LYS A 24 13.13 -3.68 -1.52
CA LYS A 24 13.87 -4.95 -1.64
C LYS A 24 13.30 -6.04 -0.74
N ALA A 25 12.69 -5.67 0.39
CA ALA A 25 12.02 -6.60 1.29
C ALA A 25 10.67 -7.12 0.74
N VAL A 26 10.03 -6.40 -0.19
CA VAL A 26 8.83 -6.87 -0.89
C VAL A 26 9.21 -7.94 -1.91
N ALA A 27 8.64 -9.14 -1.76
CA ALA A 27 8.86 -10.29 -2.62
C ALA A 27 10.36 -10.53 -2.94
N PRO A 28 11.19 -10.83 -1.91
CA PRO A 28 12.64 -10.90 -2.06
C PRO A 28 13.09 -12.02 -3.00
N ASN A 29 12.26 -13.05 -3.19
CA ASN A 29 12.51 -14.17 -4.09
C ASN A 29 12.30 -13.82 -5.58
N ILE A 30 11.78 -12.63 -5.90
CA ILE A 30 11.56 -12.16 -7.26
C ILE A 30 12.65 -11.14 -7.60
N PHE A 31 13.45 -11.44 -8.62
CA PHE A 31 14.53 -10.54 -9.06
C PHE A 31 13.98 -9.37 -9.88
N GLY A 32 14.53 -8.17 -9.64
CA GLY A 32 14.18 -6.94 -10.37
C GLY A 32 12.79 -6.40 -10.02
N HIS A 33 12.18 -5.70 -10.98
CA HIS A 33 10.86 -5.06 -10.85
C HIS A 33 10.77 -4.04 -9.71
N GLU A 34 11.86 -3.33 -9.41
CA GLU A 34 11.93 -2.40 -8.26
C GLU A 34 10.81 -1.36 -8.25
N GLU A 35 10.48 -0.77 -9.40
CA GLU A 35 9.39 0.21 -9.50
C GLU A 35 8.00 -0.42 -9.29
N ILE A 36 7.80 -1.67 -9.71
CA ILE A 36 6.55 -2.41 -9.43
C ILE A 36 6.45 -2.72 -7.94
N LYS A 37 7.56 -3.14 -7.32
CA LYS A 37 7.63 -3.41 -5.88
C LYS A 37 7.41 -2.16 -5.04
N LYS A 38 7.94 -1.00 -5.46
CA LYS A 38 7.61 0.31 -4.86
C LYS A 38 6.12 0.61 -4.95
N GLY A 39 5.51 0.40 -6.11
CA GLY A 39 4.06 0.55 -6.28
C GLY A 39 3.26 -0.35 -5.32
N ILE A 40 3.64 -1.63 -5.22
CA ILE A 40 3.03 -2.57 -4.27
C ILE A 40 3.26 -2.11 -2.82
N LEU A 41 4.44 -1.59 -2.48
CA LEU A 41 4.72 -1.03 -1.17
C LEU A 41 3.76 0.12 -0.85
N CYS A 42 3.56 1.05 -1.78
CA CYS A 42 2.58 2.14 -1.63
C CYS A 42 1.15 1.60 -1.44
N LEU A 43 0.75 0.57 -2.19
CA LEU A 43 -0.54 -0.09 -2.03
C LEU A 43 -0.73 -0.65 -0.61
N LEU A 44 0.31 -1.25 -0.04
CA LEU A 44 0.27 -1.83 1.32
C LEU A 44 0.15 -0.76 2.41
N PHE A 45 0.74 0.42 2.21
CA PHE A 45 0.61 1.55 3.14
C PHE A 45 -0.70 2.31 2.98
N GLY A 46 -1.22 2.41 1.75
CA GLY A 46 -2.41 3.20 1.43
C GLY A 46 -2.15 4.70 1.41
N GLY A 47 -3.21 5.48 1.15
CA GLY A 47 -3.21 6.93 1.23
C GLY A 47 -3.76 7.46 2.56
N SER A 48 -3.51 8.74 2.82
CA SER A 48 -4.07 9.42 3.99
C SER A 48 -5.51 9.86 3.72
N ARG A 49 -6.40 9.67 4.70
CA ARG A 49 -7.70 10.34 4.73
C ARG A 49 -7.49 11.74 5.27
N LYS A 50 -8.17 12.73 4.70
CA LYS A 50 -8.16 14.07 5.28
C LYS A 50 -8.79 13.99 6.68
N TRP A 51 -8.24 14.78 7.61
CA TRP A 51 -8.64 14.85 9.01
C TRP A 51 -8.92 16.32 9.34
N ASP A 52 -10.14 16.64 9.81
CA ASP A 52 -10.56 18.02 10.06
C ASP A 52 -10.30 18.25 11.53
N GLU A 53 -9.29 19.04 11.85
CA GLU A 53 -9.02 19.45 13.22
C GLU A 53 -10.19 20.27 13.80
N GLN A 54 -11.04 20.88 12.94
CA GLN A 54 -12.17 21.71 13.37
C GLN A 54 -13.41 20.90 13.77
N LYS A 55 -13.54 19.63 13.36
CA LYS A 55 -14.71 18.78 13.66
C LYS A 55 -14.50 17.75 14.76
N HIS A 56 -13.71 18.09 15.78
CA HIS A 56 -13.58 17.29 17.01
C HIS A 56 -13.16 15.82 16.77
N GLY A 57 -12.35 15.55 15.74
CA GLY A 57 -11.78 14.23 15.51
C GLY A 57 -12.72 13.19 14.90
N GLU A 58 -13.82 13.62 14.26
CA GLU A 58 -14.53 12.76 13.32
C GLU A 58 -13.77 12.71 11.98
N GLU A 59 -13.63 11.51 11.40
CA GLU A 59 -13.12 11.38 10.04
C GLU A 59 -13.93 12.29 9.12
N ILE A 60 -13.27 13.26 8.47
CA ILE A 60 -13.97 14.04 7.45
C ILE A 60 -14.23 13.12 6.29
N GLU A 61 -15.50 12.78 6.12
CA GLU A 61 -16.09 12.76 4.79
C GLU A 61 -16.05 14.21 4.28
N GLU A 62 -14.86 14.72 3.94
CA GLU A 62 -14.70 15.85 3.03
C GLU A 62 -15.15 15.34 1.68
N ASP A 63 -16.47 15.26 1.56
CA ASP A 63 -17.13 15.15 0.29
C ASP A 63 -16.89 16.48 -0.42
N GLU A 64 -15.97 16.50 -1.40
CA GLU A 64 -15.80 17.65 -2.27
C GLU A 64 -17.17 17.97 -2.85
N THR A 65 -17.71 19.13 -2.48
CA THR A 65 -19.06 19.52 -2.86
C THR A 65 -18.98 20.15 -4.24
N VAL A 66 -19.21 19.34 -5.27
CA VAL A 66 -19.25 19.83 -6.66
C VAL A 66 -20.71 20.10 -7.01
N GLY A 67 -21.15 21.34 -6.78
CA GLY A 67 -22.55 21.73 -6.88
C GLY A 67 -23.34 21.26 -5.66
N ASP A 68 -24.45 20.56 -5.86
CA ASP A 68 -25.33 20.03 -4.78
C ASP A 68 -24.96 18.60 -4.35
N ARG A 69 -23.88 18.03 -4.92
CA ARG A 69 -23.46 16.64 -4.70
C ARG A 69 -22.21 16.56 -3.85
N ARG A 70 -22.29 15.69 -2.85
CA ARG A 70 -21.19 15.26 -1.99
C ARG A 70 -20.36 14.18 -2.68
N ILE A 71 -19.04 14.38 -2.85
CA ILE A 71 -18.13 13.44 -3.51
C ILE A 71 -17.00 12.99 -2.57
N LYS A 72 -17.04 11.72 -2.16
CA LYS A 72 -16.02 11.12 -1.30
C LYS A 72 -14.72 10.91 -2.06
N VAL A 73 -13.64 11.55 -1.61
CA VAL A 73 -12.30 11.36 -2.18
C VAL A 73 -11.71 10.02 -1.72
N ARG A 74 -11.21 9.22 -2.67
CA ARG A 74 -10.62 7.90 -2.41
C ARG A 74 -9.16 8.04 -1.95
N SER A 75 -8.82 7.47 -0.80
CA SER A 75 -7.44 7.34 -0.31
C SER A 75 -6.75 6.06 -0.78
N ASP A 76 -7.53 5.06 -1.20
CA ASP A 76 -7.02 3.73 -1.53
C ASP A 76 -6.45 3.67 -2.96
N ILE A 77 -5.29 3.01 -3.07
CA ILE A 77 -4.58 2.83 -4.33
C ILE A 77 -5.08 1.56 -5.01
N ASN A 78 -5.28 1.61 -6.33
CA ASN A 78 -5.62 0.43 -7.13
C ASN A 78 -4.51 0.20 -8.17
N ILE A 79 -3.99 -1.02 -8.24
CA ILE A 79 -2.88 -1.38 -9.14
C ILE A 79 -3.34 -2.44 -10.13
N LEU A 80 -3.02 -2.21 -11.41
CA LEU A 80 -3.13 -3.19 -12.49
C LEU A 80 -1.73 -3.64 -12.91
N LEU A 81 -1.45 -4.94 -12.84
CA LEU A 81 -0.21 -5.54 -13.34
C LEU A 81 -0.45 -6.13 -14.73
N CYS A 82 0.13 -5.51 -15.76
CA CYS A 82 0.08 -6.00 -17.15
C CYS A 82 1.49 -6.30 -17.67
N GLY A 83 1.64 -7.31 -18.53
CA GLY A 83 2.92 -7.68 -19.12
C GLY A 83 2.94 -9.10 -19.67
N ASP A 84 4.06 -9.48 -20.28
CA ASP A 84 4.22 -10.75 -21.01
C ASP A 84 4.06 -12.00 -20.13
N PRO A 85 3.72 -13.17 -20.71
CA PRO A 85 3.76 -14.43 -19.99
C PRO A 85 5.13 -14.66 -19.32
N GLY A 86 5.14 -15.15 -18.08
CA GLY A 86 6.38 -15.46 -17.36
C GLY A 86 7.04 -14.33 -16.57
N THR A 87 6.51 -13.10 -16.59
CA THR A 87 7.11 -11.95 -15.86
C THR A 87 6.76 -11.88 -14.35
N ALA A 88 6.56 -13.02 -13.70
CA ALA A 88 6.28 -13.14 -12.25
C ALA A 88 5.06 -12.36 -11.68
N LYS A 89 4.17 -11.80 -12.52
CA LYS A 89 2.98 -11.03 -12.06
C LYS A 89 2.11 -11.79 -11.05
N SER A 90 1.76 -13.05 -11.35
CA SER A 90 0.96 -13.87 -10.44
C SER A 90 1.70 -14.20 -9.14
N GLN A 91 3.03 -14.34 -9.19
CA GLN A 91 3.86 -14.57 -7.99
C GLN A 91 3.88 -13.33 -7.08
N LEU A 92 3.95 -12.12 -7.65
CA LEU A 92 3.83 -10.87 -6.88
C LEU A 92 2.46 -10.78 -6.19
N LEU A 93 1.36 -11.09 -6.90
CA LEU A 93 0.02 -11.09 -6.32
C LEU A 93 -0.13 -12.13 -5.20
N GLN A 94 0.40 -13.34 -5.40
CA GLN A 94 0.41 -14.39 -4.37
C GLN A 94 1.22 -13.97 -3.15
N TYR A 95 2.38 -13.32 -3.33
CA TYR A 95 3.18 -12.83 -2.21
C TYR A 95 2.38 -11.83 -1.36
N VAL A 96 1.74 -10.84 -1.99
CA VAL A 96 0.89 -9.85 -1.30
C VAL A 96 -0.26 -10.51 -0.58
N TYR A 97 -0.92 -11.50 -1.21
CA TYR A 97 -2.00 -12.26 -0.59
C TYR A 97 -1.57 -12.96 0.70
N HIS A 98 -0.41 -13.60 0.73
CA HIS A 98 0.10 -14.26 1.94
C HIS A 98 0.61 -13.28 3.00
N LEU A 99 1.06 -12.09 2.58
CA LEU A 99 1.56 -11.06 3.48
C LEU A 99 0.43 -10.35 4.24
N VAL A 100 -0.69 -10.08 3.57
CA VAL A 100 -1.77 -9.23 4.11
C VAL A 100 -2.88 -10.08 4.73
N PRO A 101 -3.20 -9.92 6.02
CA PRO A 101 -4.10 -10.82 6.75
C PRO A 101 -5.56 -10.81 6.27
N ARG A 102 -5.99 -9.77 5.56
CA ARG A 102 -7.36 -9.62 5.03
C ARG A 102 -7.43 -9.68 3.51
N ALA A 103 -6.35 -10.04 2.83
CA ALA A 103 -6.36 -10.17 1.38
C ALA A 103 -7.16 -11.39 0.94
N GLN A 104 -7.84 -11.29 -0.19
CA GLN A 104 -8.49 -12.40 -0.87
C GLN A 104 -7.91 -12.56 -2.26
N PHE A 105 -7.50 -13.78 -2.60
CA PHE A 105 -7.01 -14.11 -3.93
C PHE A 105 -8.09 -14.88 -4.69
N THR A 106 -8.46 -14.39 -5.87
CA THR A 106 -9.45 -15.03 -6.75
C THR A 106 -8.89 -15.15 -8.16
N SER A 107 -9.27 -16.22 -8.86
CA SER A 107 -8.94 -16.42 -10.26
C SER A 107 -10.21 -16.23 -11.08
N GLY A 108 -10.21 -15.29 -12.03
CA GLY A 108 -11.34 -14.99 -12.91
C GLY A 108 -11.53 -15.98 -14.07
N LYS A 109 -10.87 -17.15 -14.04
CA LYS A 109 -11.12 -18.20 -15.04
C LYS A 109 -12.45 -18.89 -14.71
N VAL A 110 -13.39 -18.79 -15.65
CA VAL A 110 -14.61 -19.61 -15.71
C VAL A 110 -14.34 -20.83 -16.57
#